data_AF-A0A382RPW1-F1
#
_entry.id   AF-A0A382RPW1-F1
#
_cell.length_a   1.000
_cell.length_b   1.000
_cell.length_c   1.000
_cell.angle_alpha   90.00
_cell.angle_beta   90.00
_cell.angle_gamma   90.00
#
_symmetry.space_group_name_H-M   'P 1'
#
loop_
_entity.id
_entity.type
_entity.pdbx_description
1 polymer ?
#
loop_
_entity_poly.entity_id
_entity_poly.type
_entity_poly.pdbx_seq_one_letter_code
_entity_poly.pdbx_strand_id
1 'polypeptide(L)'
;MVLRDDELYSPRYFQDFELYDDVKKSIQFLKRKSFHVIIISNQPDISRGYMDINELHKMDKFLNKNLEIDEINYSFDSQVVNSGSKKPSPKMIFD
;
A
#
# COMPACT_ATOMS: atom_id res chain seq x y z
N MET A 1 3.09 1.65 -11.81
CA MET A 1 3.66 0.28 -11.90
C MET A 1 5.04 0.38 -12.55
N VAL A 2 5.92 -0.60 -12.32
CA VAL A 2 7.27 -0.63 -12.89
C VAL A 2 7.44 -1.89 -13.73
N LEU A 3 7.88 -1.73 -14.98
CA LEU A 3 8.19 -2.86 -15.88
C LEU A 3 9.53 -3.48 -15.47
N ARG A 4 9.54 -4.79 -15.19
CA ARG A 4 10.73 -5.59 -14.91
C ARG A 4 10.51 -6.97 -15.55
N ASP A 5 11.50 -7.51 -16.25
CA ASP A 5 11.43 -8.84 -16.86
C ASP A 5 10.15 -9.09 -17.70
N ASP A 6 9.76 -8.09 -18.52
CA ASP A 6 8.55 -8.08 -19.34
C ASP A 6 7.21 -8.18 -18.56
N GLU A 7 7.26 -8.01 -17.24
CA GLU A 7 6.09 -8.03 -16.35
C GLU A 7 5.95 -6.72 -15.54
N LEU A 8 4.72 -6.41 -15.13
CA LEU A 8 4.42 -5.21 -14.36
C LEU A 8 4.38 -5.51 -12.87
N TYR A 9 5.18 -4.76 -12.11
CA TYR A 9 5.29 -4.92 -10.67
C TYR A 9 4.99 -3.64 -9.90
N SER A 10 4.82 -3.78 -8.59
CA SER A 10 4.78 -2.64 -7.67
C SER A 10 6.13 -1.91 -7.63
N PRO A 11 6.12 -0.58 -7.46
CA PRO A 11 7.33 0.20 -7.27
C PRO A 11 8.05 -0.24 -5.98
N ARG A 12 9.39 -0.28 -6.06
CA ARG A 12 10.27 -0.55 -4.90
C ARG A 12 10.97 0.71 -4.40
N TYR A 13 11.01 1.74 -5.24
CA TYR A 13 11.57 3.05 -4.93
C TYR A 13 10.48 4.10 -5.00
N PHE A 14 10.56 5.10 -4.13
CA PHE A 14 9.63 6.22 -4.06
C PHE A 14 9.60 7.03 -5.36
N GLN A 15 10.73 7.13 -6.07
CA GLN A 15 10.79 7.84 -7.35
C GLN A 15 9.90 7.21 -8.43
N ASP A 16 9.59 5.92 -8.32
CA ASP A 16 8.74 5.18 -9.25
C ASP A 16 7.27 5.12 -8.75
N PHE A 17 6.98 5.74 -7.59
CA PHE A 17 5.66 5.71 -6.96
C PHE A 17 4.82 6.89 -7.41
N GLU A 18 3.81 6.59 -8.23
CA GLU A 18 2.89 7.57 -8.78
C GLU A 18 1.44 7.19 -8.46
N LEU A 19 0.60 8.21 -8.23
CA LEU A 19 -0.85 8.04 -8.10
C LEU A 19 -1.50 8.20 -9.47
N TYR A 20 -2.57 7.44 -9.71
CA TYR A 20 -3.47 7.75 -10.81
C TYR A 20 -4.20 9.07 -10.56
N ASP A 21 -4.47 9.81 -11.63
CA ASP A 21 -5.00 11.19 -11.61
C ASP A 21 -6.33 11.32 -10.84
N ASP A 22 -7.12 10.25 -10.78
CA ASP A 22 -8.44 10.23 -10.18
C ASP A 22 -8.46 9.78 -8.71
N VAL A 23 -7.38 9.19 -8.19
CA VAL A 23 -7.31 8.64 -6.81
C VAL A 23 -7.70 9.69 -5.78
N LYS A 24 -7.14 10.90 -5.89
CA LYS A 24 -7.43 11.98 -4.94
C LYS A 24 -8.90 12.39 -4.97
N LYS A 25 -9.48 12.51 -6.17
CA LYS A 25 -10.90 12.89 -6.34
C LYS A 25 -11.83 11.81 -5.79
N SER A 26 -11.49 10.54 -6.01
CA SER A 26 -12.24 9.38 -5.52
C SER A 26 -12.24 9.29 -3.99
N ILE A 27 -11.08 9.46 -3.34
CA ILE A 27 -10.99 9.48 -1.87
C ILE A 27 -11.80 10.64 -1.31
N GLN A 28 -11.64 11.85 -1.84
CA GLN A 28 -12.42 13.01 -1.39
C GLN A 28 -13.93 12.81 -1.55
N PHE A 29 -14.38 12.13 -2.60
CA PHE A 29 -15.79 11.77 -2.76
C PHE A 29 -16.28 10.87 -1.61
N LEU A 30 -15.51 9.85 -1.24
CA LEU A 30 -15.83 8.97 -0.12
C LEU A 30 -15.83 9.72 1.21
N LYS A 31 -14.85 10.59 1.46
CA LYS A 31 -14.78 11.39 2.70
C LYS A 31 -15.95 12.36 2.84
N ARG A 32 -16.38 13.02 1.75
CA ARG A 32 -17.61 13.86 1.75
C ARG A 32 -18.89 13.07 2.05
N LYS A 33 -18.87 11.75 1.89
CA LYS A 33 -19.96 10.84 2.26
C LYS A 33 -19.76 10.20 3.63
N SER A 34 -18.79 10.70 4.42
CA SER A 34 -18.47 10.24 5.77
C SER A 34 -17.99 8.79 5.84
N PHE A 35 -17.39 8.26 4.77
CA PHE A 35 -16.72 6.95 4.82
C PHE A 35 -15.37 7.04 5.55
N HIS A 36 -15.03 5.96 6.25
CA HIS A 36 -13.68 5.67 6.74
C HIS A 36 -12.88 5.01 5.62
N VAL A 37 -11.75 5.59 5.25
CA VAL A 37 -10.93 5.18 4.11
C VAL A 37 -9.62 4.62 4.63
N ILE A 38 -9.46 3.30 4.50
CA ILE A 38 -8.26 2.58 4.93
C ILE A 38 -7.55 1.96 3.72
N ILE A 39 -6.22 1.86 3.79
CA ILE A 39 -5.40 1.13 2.82
C ILE A 39 -4.96 -0.19 3.45
N ILE A 40 -5.21 -1.30 2.74
CA ILE A 40 -4.74 -2.63 3.12
C ILE A 40 -3.83 -3.16 2.02
N SER A 41 -2.52 -3.33 2.27
CA SER A 41 -1.57 -3.73 1.23
C SER A 41 -0.59 -4.84 1.65
N ASN A 42 -0.32 -5.76 0.71
CA ASN A 42 0.73 -6.76 0.87
C ASN A 42 2.04 -6.13 0.39
N GLN A 43 3.05 -6.06 1.26
CA GLN A 43 4.40 -5.56 0.95
C GLN A 43 5.48 -6.63 1.23
N PRO A 44 5.40 -7.81 0.58
CA PRO A 44 6.34 -8.91 0.81
C PRO A 44 7.76 -8.59 0.34
N ASP A 45 7.92 -7.60 -0.54
CA ASP A 45 9.22 -7.18 -1.06
C ASP A 45 10.11 -6.61 0.04
N ILE A 46 9.54 -6.12 1.16
CA ILE A 46 10.28 -5.76 2.37
C ILE A 46 10.95 -6.99 3.00
N SER A 47 10.19 -8.03 3.34
CA SER A 47 10.75 -9.22 3.99
C SER A 47 11.63 -10.05 3.06
N ARG A 48 11.42 -9.96 1.74
CA ARG A 48 12.28 -10.57 0.72
C ARG A 48 13.58 -9.78 0.48
N GLY A 49 13.71 -8.57 1.05
CA GLY A 49 14.89 -7.71 0.86
C GLY A 49 14.98 -7.04 -0.50
N TYR A 50 13.88 -7.00 -1.27
CA TYR A 50 13.82 -6.32 -2.55
C TYR A 50 13.48 -4.83 -2.43
N MET A 51 12.84 -4.44 -1.33
CA MET A 51 12.48 -3.05 -1.04
C MET A 51 13.00 -2.67 0.35
N ASP A 52 13.61 -1.49 0.45
CA ASP A 52 14.01 -0.90 1.73
C ASP A 52 12.77 -0.30 2.42
N ILE A 53 12.63 -0.53 3.73
CA ILE A 53 11.52 0.02 4.52
C ILE A 53 11.46 1.56 4.49
N ASN A 54 12.60 2.23 4.30
CA ASN A 54 12.68 3.68 4.16
C ASN A 54 12.01 4.18 2.87
N GLU A 55 12.00 3.38 1.80
CA GLU A 55 11.25 3.71 0.59
C GLU A 55 9.74 3.65 0.86
N LEU A 56 9.28 2.69 1.67
CA LEU A 56 7.87 2.60 2.07
C LEU A 56 7.48 3.80 2.94
N HIS A 57 8.32 4.19 3.90
CA HIS A 57 8.07 5.38 4.72
C HIS A 57 7.97 6.67 3.89
N LYS A 58 8.73 6.81 2.80
CA LYS A 58 8.59 7.94 1.87
C LYS A 58 7.23 7.91 1.17
N MET A 59 6.78 6.74 0.72
CA MET A 59 5.45 6.56 0.13
C MET A 59 4.34 6.88 1.14
N ASP A 60 4.45 6.42 2.39
CA ASP A 60 3.49 6.70 3.46
C ASP A 60 3.39 8.21 3.74
N LYS A 61 4.54 8.90 3.84
CA LYS A 61 4.56 10.35 4.05
C LYS A 61 3.91 11.09 2.88
N PHE A 62 4.16 10.64 1.66
CA PHE A 62 3.54 11.21 0.47
C PHE A 62 2.02 10.97 0.45
N LEU A 63 1.56 9.76 0.76
CA LEU A 63 0.14 9.40 0.82
C LEU A 63 -0.58 10.26 1.86
N ASN A 64 -0.07 10.28 3.10
CA ASN A 64 -0.65 11.08 4.20
C ASN A 64 -0.68 12.59 3.90
N LYS A 65 0.29 13.11 3.15
CA LYS A 65 0.31 14.52 2.75
C LYS A 65 -0.72 14.84 1.67
N ASN A 66 -1.02 13.91 0.78
CA ASN A 66 -1.78 14.18 -0.44
C ASN A 66 -3.23 13.66 -0.42
N LEU A 67 -3.52 12.68 0.43
CA LEU A 67 -4.79 11.96 0.48
C LEU A 67 -5.34 11.94 1.91
N GLU A 68 -6.67 12.04 2.03
CA GLU A 68 -7.41 11.96 3.29
C GLU A 68 -7.63 10.49 3.67
N ILE A 69 -6.55 9.77 3.95
CA ILE A 69 -6.56 8.37 4.39
C ILE A 69 -6.57 8.33 5.91
N ASP A 70 -7.40 7.47 6.49
CA ASP A 70 -7.51 7.36 7.94
C ASP A 70 -6.49 6.36 8.50
N GLU A 71 -6.26 5.24 7.81
CA GLU A 71 -5.34 4.18 8.26
C GLU A 71 -4.64 3.49 7.08
N ILE A 72 -3.42 3.01 7.32
CA ILE A 72 -2.65 2.21 6.36
C ILE A 72 -2.09 0.99 7.09
N ASN A 73 -2.53 -0.20 6.69
CA ASN A 73 -2.08 -1.46 7.26
C ASN A 73 -1.34 -2.29 6.21
N TYR A 74 -0.15 -2.75 6.59
CA TYR A 74 0.72 -3.55 5.74
C TYR A 74 0.93 -4.95 6.29
N SER A 75 0.96 -5.92 5.38
CA SER A 75 1.53 -7.23 5.66
C SER A 75 2.89 -7.35 5.00
N PHE A 76 3.90 -7.69 5.79
CA PHE A 76 5.23 -7.97 5.29
C PHE A 76 5.47 -9.46 5.03
N ASP A 77 4.50 -10.35 5.25
CA ASP A 77 4.76 -11.79 5.09
C ASP A 77 5.09 -12.13 3.63
N SER A 78 6.18 -12.88 3.45
CA SER A 78 6.65 -13.28 2.12
C SER A 78 5.69 -14.29 1.45
N GLN A 79 4.92 -15.05 2.24
CA GLN A 79 3.96 -16.07 1.82
C GLN A 79 2.66 -15.98 2.61
N VAL A 80 1.58 -16.58 2.09
CA VAL A 80 0.32 -16.74 2.83
C VAL A 80 0.50 -17.91 3.80
N VAL A 81 0.32 -17.66 5.09
CA VAL A 81 0.36 -18.66 6.15
C VAL A 81 -0.82 -18.46 7.10
N ASN A 82 -1.29 -19.52 7.75
CA ASN A 82 -2.52 -19.47 8.56
C ASN A 82 -2.50 -18.42 9.68
N SER A 83 -1.34 -18.15 10.28
CA SER A 83 -1.18 -17.14 11.34
C SER A 83 -0.85 -15.74 10.81
N GLY A 84 -0.55 -15.61 9.52
CA GLY A 84 0.00 -14.41 8.90
C GLY A 84 -1.06 -13.41 8.43
N SER A 85 -0.64 -12.17 8.21
CA SER A 85 -1.50 -11.05 7.84
C SER A 85 -1.64 -10.84 6.33
N LYS A 86 -0.87 -11.58 5.51
CA LYS A 86 -0.89 -11.41 4.05
C LYS A 86 -2.25 -11.78 3.47
N LYS A 87 -2.82 -10.88 2.67
CA LYS A 87 -4.06 -11.15 1.93
C LYS A 87 -3.89 -12.45 1.13
N PRO A 88 -4.91 -13.34 1.11
CA PRO A 88 -6.31 -13.07 1.46
C PRO A 88 -6.67 -13.17 2.95
N SER A 89 -5.70 -13.32 3.87
CA SER A 89 -5.95 -13.20 5.31
C SER A 89 -6.64 -11.86 5.66
N PRO A 90 -7.66 -11.85 6.53
CA PRO A 90 -8.39 -10.64 6.88
C PRO A 90 -7.74 -9.86 8.05
N LYS A 91 -6.63 -10.36 8.61
CA LYS A 91 -6.04 -9.85 9.85
C LYS A 91 -5.67 -8.37 9.83
N MET A 92 -5.24 -7.81 8.69
CA MET A 92 -4.96 -6.36 8.58
C MET A 92 -6.20 -5.45 8.83
N ILE A 93 -7.39 -6.04 8.95
CA ILE A 93 -8.65 -5.33 9.26
C ILE A 93 -9.10 -5.61 10.71
N PHE A 94 -8.79 -6.77 11.28
CA PHE A 94 -9.41 -7.26 12.52
C PHE A 94 -8.43 -7.51 13.68
N ASP A 95 -7.13 -7.61 13.40
CA ASP A 95 -6.07 -7.80 14.40
C ASP A 95 -5.34 -6.46 14.65
#